data_AF-A0A383F6R0-F1
#
_entry.id   AF-A0A383F6R0-F1
#
_cell.length_a   1.000
_cell.length_b   1.000
_cell.length_c   1.000
_cell.angle_alpha   90.00
_cell.angle_beta   90.00
_cell.angle_gamma   90.00
#
_symmetry.space_group_name_H-M   'P 1'
#
loop_
_entity.id
_entity.type
_entity.pdbx_description
1 polymer ?
#
loop_
_entity_poly.entity_id
_entity_poly.type
_entity_poly.pdbx_seq_one_letter_code
_entity_poly.pdbx_strand_id
1 'polypeptide(L)' 'PLIGFAVGISLISITTLAATAGALLPLLFDKMGLDPALMSSPFITTVTDIAGVFIYLNTATWLLANSNL' A
#
# COMPACT_ATOMS: atom_id res chain seq x y z
N PRO A 1 11.84 16.75 11.15
CA PRO A 1 12.68 15.63 10.65
C PRO A 1 11.97 14.27 10.74
N LEU A 2 11.36 13.93 11.89
CA LEU A 2 10.71 12.64 12.12
C LEU A 2 9.59 12.32 11.12
N ILE A 3 8.71 13.30 10.85
CA ILE A 3 7.64 13.16 9.85
C ILE A 3 8.22 12.88 8.45
N GLY A 4 9.33 13.54 8.08
CA GLY A 4 10.01 13.29 6.81
C GLY A 4 10.51 11.85 6.68
N PHE A 5 11.06 11.28 7.76
CA PHE A 5 11.43 9.85 7.81
C PHE A 5 10.21 8.93 7.73
N ALA A 6 9.13 9.24 8.44
CA ALA A 6 7.89 8.47 8.37
C ALA A 6 7.33 8.46 6.94
N VAL A 7 7.29 9.61 6.27
CA VAL A 7 6.87 9.72 4.86
C VAL A 7 7.81 8.92 3.94
N GLY A 8 9.13 9.05 4.10
CA GLY A 8 10.10 8.33 3.27
C GLY A 8 9.98 6.81 3.38
N ILE A 9 9.91 6.27 4.60
CA ILE A 9 9.74 4.83 4.85
C ILE A 9 8.39 4.35 4.30
N SER A 10 7.33 5.13 4.50
CA SER A 10 6.00 4.81 4.01
C SER A 10 5.96 4.78 2.48
N LEU A 11 6.56 5.75 1.80
CA LEU A 11 6.58 5.80 0.33
C LEU A 11 7.27 4.58 -0.29
N ILE A 12 8.42 4.16 0.24
CA ILE A 12 9.12 2.96 -0.24
C ILE A 12 8.23 1.72 -0.07
N SER A 13 7.59 1.61 1.09
CA SER A 13 6.71 0.46 1.40
C SER A 13 5.47 0.43 0.51
N ILE A 14 4.80 1.57 0.33
CA ILE A 14 3.55 1.69 -0.43
C ILE A 14 3.81 1.50 -1.92
N THR A 15 4.88 2.06 -2.47
CA THR A 15 5.21 1.89 -3.90
C THR A 15 5.58 0.45 -4.25
N THR A 16 6.30 -0.23 -3.35
CA THR A 16 6.60 -1.67 -3.49
C THR A 16 5.32 -2.51 -3.44
N LEU A 17 4.41 -2.19 -2.51
CA LEU A 17 3.11 -2.86 -2.42
C LEU A 17 2.24 -2.59 -3.65
N ALA A 18 2.23 -1.36 -4.16
CA ALA A 18 1.46 -1.00 -5.35
C ALA A 18 1.97 -1.74 -6.60
N ALA A 19 3.29 -1.84 -6.77
CA ALA A 19 3.88 -2.59 -7.88
C ALA A 19 3.54 -4.09 -7.80
N THR A 20 3.62 -4.68 -6.60
CA THR A 20 3.29 -6.09 -6.39
C THR A 20 1.79 -6.35 -6.56
N ALA A 21 0.91 -5.51 -6.00
CA ALA A 21 -0.53 -5.59 -6.20
C ALA A 21 -0.92 -5.42 -7.67
N GLY A 22 -0.29 -4.49 -8.38
CA GLY A 22 -0.51 -4.26 -9.81
C GLY A 22 -0.15 -5.45 -10.69
N ALA A 23 0.82 -6.27 -10.28
CA ALA A 23 1.17 -7.52 -10.97
C ALA A 23 0.31 -8.72 -10.51
N LEU A 24 0.01 -8.84 -9.22
CA LEU A 24 -0.62 -10.02 -8.63
C LEU A 24 -2.15 -10.03 -8.75
N LEU A 25 -2.82 -8.88 -8.58
CA LEU A 25 -4.28 -8.81 -8.63
C LEU A 25 -4.86 -9.22 -10.00
N PRO A 26 -4.32 -8.76 -11.15
CA PRO A 26 -4.81 -9.21 -12.45
C PRO A 26 -4.71 -10.73 -12.64
N LEU A 27 -3.58 -11.32 -12.21
CA LEU A 27 -3.36 -12.78 -12.27
C LEU A 27 -4.31 -13.55 -11.35
N LEU A 28 -4.67 -12.96 -10.20
CA LEU A 28 -5.64 -13.55 -9.28
C LEU A 28 -7.05 -13.53 -9.88
N PHE A 29 -7.46 -12.43 -10.51
CA PHE A 29 -8.76 -12.31 -11.16
C PHE A 29 -8.90 -13.27 -12.34
N ASP A 30 -7.86 -13.39 -13.17
CA ASP A 30 -7.83 -14.36 -14.28
C ASP A 30 -8.03 -15.80 -13.77
N LYS A 31 -7.34 -16.18 -12.67
CA LYS A 31 -7.52 -17.49 -12.03
C LYS A 31 -8.90 -17.71 -11.42
N MET A 32 -9.60 -16.65 -11.04
CA MET A 32 -10.98 -16.71 -10.53
C MET A 32 -12.03 -16.69 -11.65
N GLY A 33 -11.62 -16.57 -12.92
CA GLY A 33 -12.53 -16.41 -14.05
C GLY A 33 -13.19 -15.04 -14.14
N LEU A 34 -12.63 -14.04 -13.46
CA LEU A 34 -13.06 -12.65 -13.49
C LEU A 34 -12.22 -11.88 -14.50
N ASP A 35 -12.86 -11.02 -15.32
CA ASP A 35 -12.16 -10.21 -16.31
C ASP A 35 -11.18 -9.24 -15.61
N PRO A 36 -9.85 -9.42 -15.79
CA PRO A 36 -8.86 -8.56 -15.16
C PRO A 36 -8.96 -7.11 -15.63
N ALA A 37 -9.37 -6.84 -16.86
CA ALA A 37 -9.45 -5.48 -17.39
C ALA A 37 -10.55 -4.67 -16.70
N LEU A 38 -11.66 -5.32 -16.35
CA LEU A 38 -12.78 -4.70 -15.64
C LEU A 38 -12.53 -4.60 -14.12
N MET A 39 -11.85 -5.60 -13.54
CA MET A 39 -11.70 -5.69 -12.08
C MET A 39 -10.43 -5.04 -11.54
N SER A 40 -9.31 -5.14 -12.25
CA SER A 40 -8.01 -4.72 -11.73
C SER A 40 -7.94 -3.23 -11.41
N SER A 41 -8.49 -2.35 -12.24
CA SER A 41 -8.35 -0.90 -12.06
C SER A 41 -8.98 -0.37 -10.75
N PRO A 42 -10.26 -0.62 -10.41
CA PRO A 42 -10.83 -0.19 -9.13
C PRO A 42 -10.32 -1.01 -7.92
N PHE A 43 -9.95 -2.27 -8.10
CA PHE A 43 -9.43 -3.08 -6.98
C PHE A 43 -8.01 -2.72 -6.60
N ILE A 44 -7.13 -2.49 -7.59
CA ILE A 44 -5.74 -2.10 -7.32
C ILE A 44 -5.74 -0.80 -6.51
N THR A 45 -6.47 0.22 -6.96
CA THR A 45 -6.52 1.52 -6.28
C THR A 45 -7.07 1.42 -4.87
N THR A 46 -8.17 0.70 -4.66
CA THR A 46 -8.75 0.51 -3.31
C THR A 46 -7.83 -0.23 -2.36
N VAL A 47 -7.18 -1.31 -2.82
CA VAL A 47 -6.20 -2.04 -2.01
C VAL A 47 -5.00 -1.15 -1.67
N THR A 48 -4.48 -0.39 -2.64
CA THR A 48 -3.36 0.52 -2.40
C THR A 48 -3.72 1.68 -1.50
N ASP A 49 -4.95 2.19 -1.55
CA ASP A 49 -5.42 3.28 -0.68
C ASP A 49 -5.53 2.81 0.78
N ILE A 50 -6.21 1.68 1.01
CA ILE A 50 -6.38 1.12 2.36
C ILE A 50 -5.01 0.76 2.95
N ALA A 51 -4.18 0.04 2.19
CA ALA A 51 -2.86 -0.35 2.67
C ALA A 51 -1.93 0.87 2.81
N GLY A 52 -2.04 1.86 1.94
CA GLY A 52 -1.29 3.11 2.00
C GLY A 52 -1.54 3.88 3.29
N VAL A 53 -2.82 4.08 3.61
CA VAL A 53 -3.23 4.72 4.88
C VAL A 53 -2.76 3.88 6.07
N PHE A 54 -2.94 2.56 6.03
CA PHE A 54 -2.53 1.68 7.11
C PHE A 54 -1.01 1.74 7.38
N ILE A 55 -0.19 1.67 6.33
CA ILE A 55 1.27 1.74 6.41
C ILE A 55 1.72 3.10 6.92
N TYR A 56 1.18 4.18 6.35
CA TYR A 56 1.57 5.54 6.72
C TYR A 56 1.24 5.84 8.18
N LEU A 57 0.01 5.56 8.61
CA LEU A 57 -0.41 5.82 9.98
C LEU A 57 0.36 4.94 10.98
N ASN A 58 0.56 3.64 10.70
CA ASN A 58 1.36 2.79 11.59
C ASN A 58 2.81 3.26 11.68
N THR A 59 3.44 3.60 10.56
CA THR A 59 4.83 4.07 10.53
C THR A 59 4.97 5.39 11.30
N ALA A 60 4.04 6.32 11.08
CA ALA A 60 4.01 7.59 11.79
C ALA A 60 3.79 7.40 13.29
N THR A 61 2.81 6.57 13.69
CA THR A 61 2.53 6.27 15.10
C THR A 61 3.73 5.58 15.76
N TRP A 62 4.31 4.57 15.13
CA TRP A 62 5.47 3.85 15.68
C TRP A 62 6.67 4.77 15.89
N LEU A 63 6.96 5.62 14.89
CA LEU A 63 8.12 6.51 14.95
C LEU A 63 7.91 7.65 15.96
N LEU A 64 6.72 8.25 16.00
CA LEU A 64 6.39 9.30 16.96
C LEU A 64 6.29 8.75 18.39
N ALA A 65 5.74 7.55 18.59
CA ALA A 65 5.65 6.92 19.90
C ALA A 65 7.02 6.58 20.48
N ASN A 66 7.95 6.06 19.67
CA ASN A 66 9.33 5.79 20.11
C ASN A 66 10.15 7.05 20.38
N SER A 67 9.73 8.22 19.89
CA SER A 67 10.40 9.49 20.18
C SER A 67 10.00 10.15 21.51
N ASN A 68 9.06 9.55 22.26
CA ASN A 68 8.61 10.03 23.58
C ASN A 68 9.34 9.37 24.77
N LEU A 69 10.46 8.67 24.53
CA LEU A 69 11.41 8.18 25.53
C LEU A 69 12.73 8.96 25.41
#